data_AF-A0A0F7M253-F1
#
_entry.id   AF-A0A0F7M253-F1
#
_cell.length_a   1.000
_cell.length_b   1.000
_cell.length_c   1.000
_cell.angle_alpha   90.00
_cell.angle_beta   90.00
_cell.angle_gamma   90.00
#
_symmetry.space_group_name_H-M   'P 1'
#
loop_
_entity.id
_entity.type
_entity.pdbx_description
1 polymer ?
#
loop_
_entity_poly.entity_id
_entity_poly.type
_entity_poly.pdbx_seq_one_letter_code
_entity_poly.pdbx_strand_id
1 'polypeptide(L)'
;MRLLALAVALLMSAQALAAGPAIVVRGLFKNAVLLEVDGEQRFIKVGDTDGHGITLLSADSKQAIVEMDGQREVLTLNARVGGRYSAPVAHSVTLHRNLRKEYRAAVQINGRSMEAIVDTGANLVALSGRHAEALGLDYKAGRPTVVATASGHVKGFLLSLDKLAMAGIIRHHVPAVVVEGGFPKDVLLGMSFLEQLNMREEENILTLSPRY
;
A
#
# COMPACT_ATOMS: atom_id res chain seq x y z
N MET A 1 63.26 15.33 -29.91
CA MET A 1 62.86 14.06 -29.25
C MET A 1 62.68 14.37 -27.78
N ARG A 2 61.52 14.29 -27.14
CA ARG A 2 60.22 13.75 -27.50
C ARG A 2 59.19 14.36 -26.52
N LEU A 3 58.07 14.78 -27.10
CA LEU A 3 56.69 14.57 -26.65
C LEU A 3 56.33 15.04 -25.22
N LEU A 4 55.55 16.11 -25.07
CA LEU A 4 54.08 16.08 -25.27
C LEU A 4 53.40 15.07 -24.32
N ALA A 5 53.06 15.54 -23.12
CA ALA A 5 52.00 15.01 -22.26
C ALA A 5 51.45 16.21 -21.47
N LEU A 6 50.81 17.18 -22.12
CA LEU A 6 49.42 17.10 -22.60
C LEU A 6 48.50 16.42 -21.58
N ALA A 7 47.99 17.30 -20.72
CA ALA A 7 46.58 17.44 -20.40
C ALA A 7 45.89 16.32 -19.60
N VAL A 8 45.11 16.80 -18.62
CA VAL A 8 44.00 16.08 -17.98
C VAL A 8 44.43 15.00 -16.99
N ALA A 9 44.92 15.43 -15.83
CA ALA A 9 44.81 14.58 -14.64
C ALA A 9 44.52 15.43 -13.41
N LEU A 10 43.22 15.49 -13.10
CA LEU A 10 42.66 15.70 -11.77
C LEU A 10 42.90 17.08 -11.14
N LEU A 11 42.19 18.08 -11.68
CA LEU A 11 41.40 18.91 -10.78
C LEU A 11 40.34 17.99 -10.15
N MET A 12 40.71 17.31 -9.07
CA MET A 12 39.74 16.81 -8.10
C MET A 12 39.19 18.03 -7.36
N SER A 13 38.37 18.82 -8.04
CA SER A 13 37.36 19.60 -7.38
C SER A 13 36.48 18.59 -6.65
N ALA A 14 36.73 18.42 -5.35
CA ALA A 14 35.78 17.83 -4.44
C ALA A 14 34.50 18.67 -4.54
N GLN A 15 33.62 18.28 -5.46
CA GLN A 15 32.23 18.67 -5.37
C GLN A 15 31.76 17.95 -4.11
N ALA A 16 31.79 18.68 -3.00
CA ALA A 16 30.93 18.36 -1.88
C ALA A 16 29.54 18.21 -2.52
N LEU A 17 29.04 16.98 -2.60
CA LEU A 17 27.61 16.78 -2.79
C LEU A 17 27.00 17.50 -1.61
N ALA A 18 26.49 18.71 -1.84
CA ALA A 18 25.60 19.35 -0.90
C ALA A 18 24.46 18.35 -0.72
N ALA A 19 24.44 17.69 0.44
CA ALA A 19 23.27 16.97 0.85
C ALA A 19 22.14 18.00 0.83
N GLY A 20 21.14 17.78 -0.04
CA GLY A 20 19.97 18.65 -0.08
C GLY A 20 19.39 18.79 1.32
N PRO A 21 18.77 19.94 1.65
CA PRO A 21 18.32 20.24 3.00
C PRO A 21 17.43 19.10 3.51
N ALA A 22 17.68 18.65 4.74
CA ALA A 22 16.92 17.56 5.33
C ALA A 22 15.56 18.07 5.79
N ILE A 23 14.53 17.91 4.96
CA ILE A 23 13.19 18.38 5.27
C ILE A 23 12.43 17.30 6.04
N VAL A 24 11.85 17.68 7.18
CA VAL A 24 11.01 16.81 8.00
C VAL A 24 9.65 17.46 8.24
N VAL A 25 8.55 16.75 7.94
CA VAL A 25 7.22 17.26 8.28
C VAL A 25 6.95 17.06 9.78
N ARG A 26 6.80 18.15 10.51
CA ARG A 26 6.47 18.18 11.94
C ARG A 26 4.97 18.37 12.21
N GLY A 27 4.22 18.91 11.27
CA GLY A 27 2.78 19.11 11.40
C GLY A 27 2.07 19.33 10.07
N LEU A 28 0.83 18.87 9.98
CA LEU A 28 -0.02 18.95 8.79
C LEU A 28 -1.37 19.56 9.18
N PHE A 29 -1.80 20.56 8.43
CA PHE A 29 -3.00 21.33 8.72
C PHE A 29 -3.78 21.59 7.44
N LYS A 30 -5.04 22.01 7.58
CA LYS A 30 -5.81 22.52 6.46
C LYS A 30 -5.11 23.75 5.89
N ASN A 31 -4.64 23.65 4.65
CA ASN A 31 -3.95 24.70 3.89
C ASN A 31 -2.61 25.18 4.48
N ALA A 32 -1.97 24.41 5.35
CA ALA A 32 -0.64 24.74 5.86
C ALA A 32 0.16 23.50 6.30
N VAL A 33 1.48 23.63 6.31
CA VAL A 33 2.41 22.60 6.78
C VAL A 33 3.45 23.21 7.71
N LEU A 34 3.84 22.48 8.75
CA LEU A 34 4.99 22.78 9.59
C LEU A 34 6.14 21.85 9.16
N LEU A 35 7.14 22.42 8.50
CA LEU A 35 8.37 21.74 8.10
C LEU A 35 9.48 22.06 9.08
N GLU A 36 10.43 21.14 9.24
CA GLU A 36 11.74 21.40 9.83
C GLU A 36 12.76 21.28 8.70
N VAL A 37 13.46 22.36 8.41
CA VAL A 37 14.47 22.46 7.35
C VAL A 37 15.77 22.86 8.04
N ASP A 38 16.80 22.01 7.92
CA ASP A 38 18.10 22.20 8.57
C ASP A 38 18.03 22.48 10.09
N GLY A 39 17.03 21.87 10.75
CA GLY A 39 16.80 22.00 12.20
C GLY A 39 15.92 23.19 12.60
N GLU A 40 15.54 24.07 11.67
CA GLU A 40 14.65 25.19 11.94
C GLU A 40 13.20 24.87 11.53
N GLN A 41 12.26 25.14 12.43
CA GLN A 41 10.83 24.96 12.17
C GLN A 41 10.26 26.13 11.35
N ARG A 42 9.53 25.79 10.28
CA ARG A 42 8.95 26.72 9.32
C ARG A 42 7.50 26.36 9.04
N PHE A 43 6.61 27.33 9.22
CA PHE A 43 5.20 27.18 8.90
C PHE A 43 4.92 27.82 7.54
N ILE A 44 4.49 27.02 6.56
CA ILE A 44 4.22 27.45 5.19
C ILE A 44 2.72 27.30 4.93
N LYS A 45 2.09 28.32 4.33
CA LYS A 45 0.69 28.27 3.89
C LYS A 45 0.62 28.00 2.39
N VAL A 46 -0.52 27.48 1.94
CA VAL A 46 -0.72 27.19 0.51
C VAL A 46 -0.60 28.48 -0.30
N GLY A 47 0.24 28.44 -1.34
CA GLY A 47 0.58 29.59 -2.18
C GLY A 47 1.86 30.32 -1.78
N ASP A 48 2.40 30.05 -0.58
CA ASP A 48 3.64 30.69 -0.12
C ASP A 48 4.86 29.84 -0.50
N THR A 49 5.98 30.53 -0.72
CA THR A 49 7.32 29.94 -0.92
C THR A 49 8.22 30.30 0.26
N ASP A 50 8.92 29.32 0.82
CA ASP A 50 9.86 29.55 1.91
C ASP A 50 11.25 30.03 1.42
N GLY A 51 12.14 30.35 2.37
CA GLY A 51 13.51 30.82 2.07
C GLY A 51 14.41 29.78 1.40
N HIS A 52 13.99 28.52 1.30
CA HIS A 52 14.73 27.41 0.69
C HIS A 52 14.13 27.01 -0.67
N GLY A 53 13.19 27.80 -1.20
CA GLY A 53 12.55 27.54 -2.49
C GLY A 53 11.45 26.49 -2.45
N ILE A 54 10.94 26.13 -1.26
CA ILE A 54 9.84 25.18 -1.09
C ILE A 54 8.52 25.94 -1.22
N THR A 55 7.76 25.67 -2.28
CA THR A 55 6.44 26.28 -2.50
C THR A 55 5.33 25.31 -2.09
N LEU A 56 4.41 25.71 -1.21
CA LEU A 56 3.31 24.83 -0.83
C LEU A 56 2.14 24.95 -1.82
N LEU A 57 1.83 23.87 -2.53
CA LEU A 57 0.73 23.83 -3.50
C LEU A 57 -0.61 23.42 -2.86
N SER A 58 -0.60 22.49 -1.92
CA SER A 58 -1.79 22.08 -1.16
C SER A 58 -1.40 21.40 0.16
N ALA A 59 -2.29 21.44 1.16
CA ALA A 59 -2.10 20.71 2.42
C ALA A 59 -3.43 20.38 3.11
N ASP A 60 -3.52 19.19 3.68
CA ASP A 60 -4.57 18.74 4.59
C ASP A 60 -3.97 18.05 5.83
N SER A 61 -4.80 17.38 6.66
CA SER A 61 -4.33 16.69 7.86
C SER A 61 -3.56 15.38 7.61
N LYS A 62 -3.51 14.90 6.36
CA LYS A 62 -2.87 13.64 5.95
C LYS A 62 -1.62 13.87 5.10
N GLN A 63 -1.61 14.89 4.25
CA GLN A 63 -0.50 15.17 3.33
C GLN A 63 -0.37 16.66 2.95
N ALA A 64 0.81 17.02 2.46
CA ALA A 64 1.10 18.29 1.81
C ALA A 64 1.77 18.05 0.45
N ILE A 65 1.44 18.84 -0.55
CA ILE A 65 2.11 18.85 -1.86
C ILE A 65 2.96 20.10 -1.93
N VAL A 66 4.27 19.93 -2.07
CA VAL A 66 5.22 21.02 -2.23
C VAL A 66 5.86 20.98 -3.61
N GLU A 67 6.38 22.11 -4.08
CA GLU A 67 7.22 22.21 -5.26
C GLU A 67 8.62 22.68 -4.84
N MET A 68 9.63 21.93 -5.27
CA MET A 68 11.06 22.17 -5.00
C MET A 68 11.86 21.80 -6.24
N ASP A 69 12.81 22.65 -6.65
CA ASP A 69 13.63 22.41 -7.86
C ASP A 69 12.80 22.10 -9.13
N GLY A 70 11.59 22.66 -9.22
CA GLY A 70 10.63 22.42 -10.30
C GLY A 70 9.96 21.04 -10.28
N GLN A 71 10.19 20.24 -9.23
CA GLN A 71 9.53 18.95 -9.00
C GLN A 71 8.51 19.06 -7.88
N ARG A 72 7.36 18.42 -8.08
CA ARG A 72 6.31 18.33 -7.07
C ARG A 72 6.54 17.10 -6.19
N GLU A 73 6.60 17.33 -4.90
CA GLU A 73 6.85 16.33 -3.87
C GLU A 73 5.66 16.23 -2.92
N VAL A 74 5.27 14.99 -2.58
CA VAL A 74 4.19 14.74 -1.61
C VAL A 74 4.82 14.41 -0.26
N LEU A 75 4.53 15.23 0.74
CA LEU A 75 5.03 15.11 2.09
C LEU A 75 3.94 14.60 3.05
N THR A 76 4.28 13.63 3.89
CA THR A 76 3.44 13.11 4.98
C THR A 76 4.14 13.33 6.33
N LEU A 77 3.40 13.24 7.44
CA LEU A 77 3.96 13.44 8.78
C LEU A 77 5.15 12.48 9.02
N ASN A 78 6.30 13.02 9.43
CA ASN A 78 7.58 12.31 9.60
C ASN A 78 8.28 11.83 8.31
N ALA A 79 7.83 12.23 7.12
CA ALA A 79 8.62 12.03 5.90
C ALA A 79 9.93 12.80 6.01
N ARG A 80 11.07 12.12 5.76
CA ARG A 80 12.39 12.74 5.62
C ARG A 80 12.73 12.85 4.14
N VAL A 81 12.85 14.07 3.62
CA VAL A 81 13.32 14.29 2.24
C VAL A 81 14.84 14.25 2.25
N GLY A 82 15.41 13.31 1.50
CA GLY A 82 16.84 12.98 1.49
C GLY A 82 17.13 11.61 0.86
N GLY A 83 16.11 10.76 0.76
CA GLY A 83 16.03 9.70 -0.23
C GLY A 83 14.85 10.00 -1.15
N ARG A 84 14.98 9.73 -2.45
CA ARG A 84 13.89 9.84 -3.43
C ARG A 84 12.65 9.12 -2.88
N TYR A 85 11.68 9.88 -2.38
CA TYR A 85 10.43 9.32 -1.87
C TYR A 85 9.46 9.24 -3.04
N SER A 86 9.18 8.03 -3.48
CA SER A 86 8.05 7.81 -4.39
C SER A 86 6.78 7.99 -3.56
N ALA A 87 5.91 8.92 -3.96
CA ALA A 87 4.58 9.07 -3.35
C ALA A 87 3.94 7.68 -3.16
N PRO A 88 3.14 7.43 -2.09
CA PRO A 88 2.31 6.25 -2.03
C PRO A 88 1.40 6.32 -3.25
N VAL A 89 1.76 5.57 -4.30
CA VAL A 89 0.89 5.39 -5.46
C VAL A 89 -0.40 4.88 -4.86
N ALA A 90 -1.51 5.62 -5.07
CA ALA A 90 -2.81 5.13 -4.65
C ALA A 90 -2.95 3.71 -5.21
N HIS A 91 -2.90 2.71 -4.34
CA HIS A 91 -2.89 1.32 -4.73
C HIS A 91 -4.32 0.94 -5.13
N SER A 92 -4.77 1.43 -6.28
CA SER A 92 -6.00 0.98 -6.90
C SER A 92 -5.73 -0.27 -7.71
N VAL A 93 -6.69 -1.19 -7.68
CA VAL A 93 -6.64 -2.45 -8.40
C VAL A 93 -7.83 -2.47 -9.33
N THR A 94 -7.57 -2.63 -10.62
CA THR A 94 -8.60 -2.77 -11.64
C THR A 94 -8.66 -4.22 -12.08
N LEU A 95 -9.82 -4.85 -11.89
CA LEU A 95 -10.07 -6.25 -12.20
C LEU A 95 -11.13 -6.33 -13.31
N HIS A 96 -10.81 -7.05 -14.37
CA HIS A 96 -11.77 -7.35 -15.42
C HIS A 96 -12.52 -8.62 -15.06
N ARG A 97 -13.85 -8.61 -15.22
CA ARG A 97 -14.67 -9.79 -15.01
C ARG A 97 -14.31 -10.85 -16.05
N ASN A 98 -14.05 -12.07 -15.60
CA ASN A 98 -13.75 -13.18 -16.50
C ASN A 98 -15.04 -13.79 -17.13
N LEU A 99 -14.88 -14.77 -18.02
CA LEU A 99 -16.00 -15.48 -18.66
C LEU A 99 -16.90 -16.23 -17.67
N ARG A 100 -16.40 -16.56 -16.47
CA ARG A 100 -17.16 -17.18 -15.38
C ARG A 100 -17.91 -16.15 -14.52
N LYS A 101 -17.90 -14.88 -14.92
CA LYS A 101 -18.49 -13.73 -14.21
C LYS A 101 -17.83 -13.42 -12.86
N GLU A 102 -16.57 -13.79 -12.70
CA GLU A 102 -15.81 -13.59 -11.47
C GLU A 102 -14.77 -12.48 -11.63
N TYR A 103 -14.52 -11.75 -10.56
CA TYR A 103 -13.33 -10.91 -10.41
C TYR A 103 -12.27 -11.70 -9.66
N ARG A 104 -11.15 -11.98 -10.32
CA ARG A 104 -10.02 -12.71 -9.74
C ARG A 104 -8.86 -11.77 -9.50
N ALA A 105 -8.21 -11.92 -8.36
CA ALA A 105 -7.08 -11.11 -7.95
C ALA A 105 -5.94 -11.99 -7.46
N ALA A 106 -4.72 -11.61 -7.82
CA ALA A 106 -3.54 -12.15 -7.16
C ALA A 106 -3.42 -11.53 -5.76
N VAL A 107 -3.31 -12.39 -4.75
CA VAL A 107 -3.14 -11.99 -3.35
C VAL A 107 -1.94 -12.66 -2.73
N GLN A 108 -1.38 -12.04 -1.70
CA GLN A 108 -0.41 -12.66 -0.80
C GLN A 108 -1.04 -12.80 0.59
N ILE A 109 -1.11 -14.04 1.08
CA ILE A 109 -1.54 -14.35 2.44
C ILE A 109 -0.32 -14.85 3.20
N ASN A 110 0.05 -14.17 4.29
CA ASN A 110 1.23 -14.46 5.10
C ASN A 110 2.51 -14.65 4.26
N GLY A 111 2.66 -13.84 3.21
CA GLY A 111 3.83 -13.85 2.31
C GLY A 111 3.80 -14.88 1.17
N ARG A 112 2.74 -15.68 1.04
CA ARG A 112 2.58 -16.66 -0.03
C ARG A 112 1.52 -16.23 -1.03
N SER A 113 1.87 -16.27 -2.31
CA SER A 113 0.99 -15.85 -3.41
C SER A 113 -0.05 -16.90 -3.77
N MET A 114 -1.26 -16.46 -4.05
CA MET A 114 -2.33 -17.27 -4.64
C MET A 114 -3.33 -16.40 -5.40
N GLU A 115 -4.23 -17.04 -6.13
CA GLU A 115 -5.38 -16.38 -6.72
C GLU A 115 -6.58 -16.47 -5.78
N ALA A 116 -7.37 -15.40 -5.72
CA ALA A 116 -8.62 -15.36 -4.98
C ALA A 116 -9.72 -14.69 -5.81
N ILE A 117 -10.98 -15.03 -5.50
CA ILE A 117 -12.17 -14.41 -6.07
C ILE A 117 -12.67 -13.32 -5.13
N VAL A 118 -13.03 -12.16 -5.66
CA VAL A 118 -13.77 -11.14 -4.89
C VAL A 118 -15.20 -11.64 -4.66
N ASP A 119 -15.58 -11.85 -3.40
CA ASP A 119 -16.88 -12.42 -3.03
C ASP A 119 -17.55 -11.58 -1.94
N THR A 120 -18.43 -10.66 -2.36
CA THR A 120 -19.20 -9.81 -1.44
C THR A 120 -20.30 -10.58 -0.68
N GLY A 121 -20.59 -11.83 -1.06
CA GLY A 121 -21.51 -12.72 -0.36
C GLY A 121 -20.87 -13.44 0.83
N ALA A 122 -19.54 -13.46 0.92
CA ALA A 122 -18.81 -14.05 2.03
C ALA A 122 -18.53 -13.01 3.11
N ASN A 123 -18.91 -13.27 4.36
CA ASN A 123 -18.61 -12.38 5.48
C ASN A 123 -17.12 -12.35 5.83
N LEU A 124 -16.43 -13.48 5.67
CA LEU A 124 -15.02 -13.66 6.02
C LEU A 124 -14.22 -14.07 4.78
N VAL A 125 -12.90 -13.85 4.80
CA VAL A 125 -12.00 -14.53 3.87
C VAL A 125 -12.13 -16.03 4.09
N ALA A 126 -12.49 -16.78 3.05
CA ALA A 126 -12.75 -18.21 3.15
C ALA A 126 -11.67 -19.02 2.42
N LEU A 127 -11.12 -20.00 3.12
CA LEU A 127 -10.10 -20.92 2.63
C LEU A 127 -10.57 -22.35 2.84
N SER A 128 -10.04 -23.29 2.06
CA SER A 128 -10.17 -24.72 2.35
C SER A 128 -9.00 -25.20 3.21
N GLY A 129 -9.14 -26.37 3.82
CA GLY A 129 -8.02 -27.05 4.49
C GLY A 129 -6.81 -27.20 3.57
N ARG A 130 -7.03 -27.51 2.29
CA ARG A 130 -5.96 -27.58 1.28
C ARG A 130 -5.24 -26.23 1.09
N HIS A 131 -5.96 -25.12 1.08
CA HIS A 131 -5.34 -23.80 1.01
C HIS A 131 -4.54 -23.50 2.28
N ALA A 132 -5.08 -23.84 3.45
CA ALA A 132 -4.39 -23.67 4.73
C ALA A 132 -3.07 -24.45 4.79
N GLU A 133 -3.07 -25.70 4.34
CA GLU A 133 -1.85 -26.52 4.22
C GLU A 133 -0.83 -25.90 3.26
N ALA A 134 -1.27 -25.48 2.06
CA ALA A 134 -0.38 -24.81 1.09
C ALA A 134 0.21 -23.50 1.62
N LEU A 135 -0.52 -22.84 2.53
CA LEU A 135 -0.07 -21.63 3.21
C LEU A 135 0.81 -21.87 4.43
N GLY A 136 0.82 -23.10 4.97
CA GLY A 136 1.45 -23.42 6.26
C GLY A 136 0.68 -22.84 7.45
N LEU A 137 -0.64 -22.68 7.34
CA LEU A 137 -1.50 -22.22 8.44
C LEU A 137 -1.86 -23.40 9.35
N ASP A 138 -1.55 -23.28 10.64
CA ASP A 138 -2.10 -24.19 11.67
C ASP A 138 -3.54 -23.77 12.02
N TYR A 139 -4.45 -24.01 11.09
CA TYR A 139 -5.84 -23.59 11.23
C TYR A 139 -6.59 -24.36 12.34
N LYS A 140 -6.09 -25.53 12.74
CA LYS A 140 -6.70 -26.37 13.79
C LYS A 140 -6.47 -25.81 15.19
N ALA A 141 -5.45 -24.97 15.37
CA ALA A 141 -5.28 -24.15 16.57
C ALA A 141 -6.28 -22.98 16.64
N GLY A 142 -7.01 -22.70 15.56
CA GLY A 142 -8.08 -21.70 15.51
C GLY A 142 -9.33 -22.12 16.28
N ARG A 143 -10.32 -21.22 16.34
CA ARG A 143 -11.59 -21.46 17.05
C ARG A 143 -12.55 -22.29 16.19
N PRO A 144 -12.98 -23.49 16.62
CA PRO A 144 -13.97 -24.27 15.88
C PRO A 144 -15.26 -23.49 15.67
N THR A 145 -15.85 -23.62 14.48
CA THR A 145 -17.10 -22.95 14.10
C THR A 145 -17.90 -23.80 13.13
N VAL A 146 -19.16 -23.40 12.94
CA VAL A 146 -20.00 -23.83 11.82
C VAL A 146 -20.13 -22.66 10.87
N VAL A 147 -19.96 -22.93 9.57
CA VAL A 147 -20.02 -21.94 8.49
C VAL A 147 -21.26 -22.23 7.65
N ALA A 148 -22.09 -21.23 7.42
CA ALA A 148 -23.17 -21.32 6.46
C ALA A 148 -22.62 -21.10 5.04
N THR A 149 -22.94 -22.03 4.14
CA THR A 149 -22.56 -21.97 2.73
C THR A 149 -23.81 -22.20 1.86
N ALA A 150 -23.70 -21.97 0.56
CA ALA A 150 -24.78 -22.28 -0.38
C ALA A 150 -25.21 -23.76 -0.35
N SER A 151 -24.32 -24.67 0.02
CA SER A 151 -24.59 -26.11 0.14
C SER A 151 -25.05 -26.54 1.54
N GLY A 152 -25.26 -25.58 2.46
CA GLY A 152 -25.64 -25.83 3.85
C GLY A 152 -24.50 -25.52 4.83
N HIS A 153 -24.59 -26.12 6.01
CA HIS A 153 -23.68 -25.85 7.12
C HIS A 153 -22.48 -26.82 7.10
N VAL A 154 -21.27 -26.28 7.23
CA VAL A 154 -20.03 -27.04 7.26
C VAL A 154 -19.18 -26.68 8.47
N LYS A 155 -18.39 -27.64 8.96
CA LYS A 155 -17.44 -27.37 10.03
C LYS A 155 -16.24 -26.60 9.49
N GLY A 156 -15.69 -25.72 10.31
CA GLY A 156 -14.49 -24.98 10.00
C GLY A 156 -13.85 -24.39 11.24
N PHE A 157 -12.81 -23.60 11.02
CA PHE A 157 -12.05 -22.95 12.07
C PHE A 157 -11.88 -21.47 11.75
N LEU A 158 -12.18 -20.62 12.73
CA LEU A 158 -11.92 -19.19 12.66
C LEU A 158 -10.48 -18.91 13.10
N LEU A 159 -9.82 -18.07 12.34
CA LEU A 159 -8.46 -17.62 12.60
C LEU A 159 -8.29 -16.18 12.11
N SER A 160 -7.13 -15.60 12.42
CA SER A 160 -6.72 -14.31 11.89
C SER A 160 -5.49 -14.51 11.01
N LEU A 161 -5.52 -13.96 9.79
CA LEU A 161 -4.37 -13.93 8.90
C LEU A 161 -3.49 -12.74 9.30
N ASP A 162 -2.21 -12.96 9.54
CA ASP A 162 -1.27 -11.92 9.97
C ASP A 162 -1.18 -10.78 8.96
N LYS A 163 -1.17 -11.14 7.66
CA LYS A 163 -1.10 -10.20 6.56
C LYS A 163 -1.83 -10.75 5.33
N LEU A 164 -2.71 -9.94 4.76
CA LEU A 164 -3.29 -10.14 3.43
C LEU A 164 -2.95 -8.92 2.57
N ALA A 165 -2.34 -9.15 1.41
CA ALA A 165 -2.00 -8.10 0.46
C ALA A 165 -2.58 -8.39 -0.93
N MET A 166 -3.06 -7.35 -1.60
CA MET A 166 -3.57 -7.42 -2.97
C MET A 166 -3.12 -6.16 -3.72
N ALA A 167 -2.22 -6.32 -4.69
CA ALA A 167 -1.71 -5.22 -5.54
C ALA A 167 -1.41 -3.90 -4.77
N GLY A 168 -0.66 -4.03 -3.67
CA GLY A 168 -0.24 -2.90 -2.82
C GLY A 168 -1.21 -2.54 -1.70
N ILE A 169 -2.46 -3.01 -1.74
CA ILE A 169 -3.42 -2.89 -0.64
C ILE A 169 -3.06 -3.93 0.42
N ILE A 170 -2.58 -3.50 1.58
CA ILE A 170 -2.15 -4.39 2.67
C ILE A 170 -3.12 -4.26 3.85
N ARG A 171 -3.50 -5.39 4.42
CA ARG A 171 -4.25 -5.50 5.68
C ARG A 171 -3.59 -6.49 6.62
N HIS A 172 -3.71 -6.20 7.90
CA HIS A 172 -3.17 -7.01 8.98
C HIS A 172 -4.29 -7.56 9.84
N HIS A 173 -4.06 -8.71 10.46
CA HIS A 173 -5.01 -9.36 11.37
C HIS A 173 -6.38 -9.57 10.73
N VAL A 174 -6.41 -10.06 9.49
CA VAL A 174 -7.65 -10.22 8.70
C VAL A 174 -8.41 -11.44 9.19
N PRO A 175 -9.64 -11.28 9.71
CA PRO A 175 -10.47 -12.42 10.10
C PRO A 175 -10.73 -13.36 8.92
N ALA A 176 -10.51 -14.65 9.12
CA ALA A 176 -10.69 -15.66 8.10
C ALA A 176 -11.32 -16.93 8.66
N VAL A 177 -11.83 -17.76 7.76
CA VAL A 177 -12.34 -19.08 8.08
C VAL A 177 -11.72 -20.14 7.16
N VAL A 178 -11.30 -21.24 7.76
CA VAL A 178 -10.87 -22.44 7.03
C VAL A 178 -11.94 -23.49 7.16
N VAL A 179 -12.54 -23.87 6.02
CA VAL A 179 -13.49 -24.98 5.92
C VAL A 179 -12.70 -26.28 5.76
N GLU A 180 -13.06 -27.32 6.51
CA GLU A 180 -12.37 -28.59 6.43
C GLU A 180 -12.54 -29.25 5.04
N GLY A 181 -11.49 -29.91 4.57
CA GLY A 181 -11.47 -30.59 3.28
C GLY A 181 -11.05 -29.70 2.12
N GLY A 182 -11.63 -29.96 0.94
CA GLY A 182 -11.17 -29.39 -0.33
C GLY A 182 -12.08 -28.33 -0.94
N PHE A 183 -12.97 -27.72 -0.15
CA PHE A 183 -13.84 -26.62 -0.56
C PHE A 183 -13.72 -25.45 0.43
N PRO A 184 -13.84 -24.18 -0.01
CA PRO A 184 -13.98 -23.75 -1.42
C PRO A 184 -12.75 -24.09 -2.27
N LYS A 185 -12.94 -24.24 -3.59
CA LYS A 185 -11.86 -24.59 -4.54
C LYS A 185 -10.91 -23.44 -4.83
N ASP A 186 -11.44 -22.22 -4.73
CA ASP A 186 -10.72 -20.97 -4.82
C ASP A 186 -10.75 -20.30 -3.43
N VAL A 187 -9.80 -19.42 -3.14
CA VAL A 187 -9.93 -18.54 -1.97
C VAL A 187 -10.97 -17.47 -2.27
N LEU A 188 -11.84 -17.20 -1.29
CA LEU A 188 -12.86 -16.16 -1.41
C LEU A 188 -12.42 -14.96 -0.56
N LEU A 189 -12.25 -13.80 -1.19
CA LEU A 189 -12.05 -12.52 -0.51
C LEU A 189 -13.40 -11.99 -0.06
N GLY A 190 -13.73 -12.25 1.20
CA GLY A 190 -14.95 -11.78 1.82
C GLY A 190 -14.86 -10.38 2.43
N MET A 191 -15.96 -9.96 3.03
CA MET A 191 -16.15 -8.63 3.60
C MET A 191 -15.15 -8.26 4.69
N SER A 192 -14.64 -9.22 5.47
CA SER A 192 -13.53 -9.01 6.42
C SER A 192 -12.26 -8.38 5.83
N PHE A 193 -12.09 -8.44 4.51
CA PHE A 193 -11.05 -7.71 3.79
C PHE A 193 -11.65 -6.55 2.97
N LEU A 194 -12.77 -6.81 2.29
CA LEU A 194 -13.36 -5.86 1.32
C LEU A 194 -14.00 -4.62 1.96
N GLU A 195 -14.50 -4.69 3.20
CA GLU A 195 -15.23 -3.58 3.85
C GLU A 195 -14.37 -2.31 4.02
N GLN A 196 -13.04 -2.49 4.04
CA GLN A 196 -12.06 -1.43 4.18
C GLN A 196 -11.60 -0.87 2.84
N LEU A 197 -12.25 -1.26 1.74
CA LEU A 197 -11.99 -0.81 0.39
C LEU A 197 -13.20 -0.05 -0.17
N ASN A 198 -12.91 0.96 -0.97
CA ASN A 198 -13.91 1.52 -1.88
C ASN A 198 -13.98 0.60 -3.10
N MET A 199 -15.20 0.17 -3.44
CA MET A 199 -15.49 -0.67 -4.59
C MET A 199 -16.32 0.13 -5.59
N ARG A 200 -15.90 0.15 -6.85
CA ARG A 200 -16.68 0.71 -7.96
C ARG A 200 -16.70 -0.28 -9.11
N GLU A 201 -17.89 -0.67 -9.54
CA GLU A 201 -18.07 -1.57 -10.67
C GLU A 201 -18.75 -0.82 -11.82
N GLU A 202 -18.10 -0.77 -12.98
CA GLU A 202 -18.61 -0.17 -14.22
C GLU A 202 -18.25 -1.08 -15.40
N GLU A 203 -19.23 -1.42 -16.25
CA GLU A 203 -19.01 -2.20 -17.49
C GLU A 203 -18.15 -3.47 -17.34
N ASN A 204 -18.40 -4.28 -16.32
CA ASN A 204 -17.61 -5.48 -16.00
C ASN A 204 -16.17 -5.22 -15.53
N ILE A 205 -15.86 -4.00 -15.12
CA ILE A 205 -14.59 -3.61 -14.52
C ILE A 205 -14.84 -3.27 -13.06
N LEU A 206 -14.14 -3.96 -12.15
CA LEU A 206 -14.16 -3.67 -10.72
C LEU A 206 -12.89 -2.91 -10.35
N THR A 207 -13.06 -1.70 -9.85
CA THR A 207 -11.98 -0.89 -9.26
C THR A 207 -12.05 -0.97 -7.73
N LEU A 208 -10.96 -1.39 -7.12
CA LEU A 208 -10.77 -1.47 -5.67
C LEU A 208 -9.73 -0.45 -5.23
N SER A 209 -10.00 0.30 -4.17
CA SER A 209 -9.01 1.24 -3.60
C SER A 209 -9.11 1.29 -2.08
N PRO A 210 -8.03 1.62 -1.35
CA PRO A 210 -8.09 1.78 0.10
C PRO A 210 -9.13 2.82 0.53
N ARG A 211 -9.88 2.51 1.59
CA ARG A 211 -10.67 3.50 2.33
C ARG A 211 -9.79 4.14 3.40
N TYR A 212 -9.74 5.47 3.44
CA TYR A 212 -8.92 6.27 4.38
C TYR A 212 -9.76 6.99 5.42
#